data_AF-A0A848ZFW3-F1
#
_entry.id   AF-A0A848ZFW3-F1
#
_cell.length_a   1.000
_cell.length_b   1.000
_cell.length_c   1.000
_cell.angle_alpha   90.00
_cell.angle_beta   90.00
_cell.angle_gamma   90.00
#
_symmetry.space_group_name_H-M   'P 1'
#
loop_
_entity.id
_entity.type
_entity.pdbx_description
1 polymer ?
#
loop_
_entity_poly.entity_id
_entity_poly.type
_entity_poly.pdbx_seq_one_letter_code
_entity_poly.pdbx_strand_id
1 'polypeptide(L)'
;AQWFRGKDRGLAVGIYMTGPWIGGMFALSATNRFIMPLTGYSWRLTFVCYGLLALGIALLWWFLAKEASSSGTDESVGIMEVFLGLIKVPNVRMVLLSGLLAFAINHGYTNWLPKILEGKGMSPSTAGITASLPLLAGIPAVLALPALIPARFRVRGIGVLAFLAASAILVLVNASGVILLFGLALFGVVGSGMVPLLILNLMDTPEVDSKYLGSAGGIFYCISDFGGFMGPLVVGALVDLTGTFISGAFFLIGLCLVIFSMTFILKPRPVLDSGAHCK
;
A
#
# COMPACT_ATOMS: atom_id res chain seq x y z
N ALA A 1 -17.04 -11.57 3.99
CA ALA A 1 -16.67 -12.98 4.28
C ALA A 1 -17.86 -13.94 4.27
N GLN A 2 -19.04 -13.51 4.73
CA GLN A 2 -20.22 -14.38 4.91
C GLN A 2 -21.02 -14.66 3.61
N TRP A 3 -20.94 -13.79 2.61
CA TRP A 3 -21.74 -13.87 1.37
C TRP A 3 -21.19 -14.78 0.25
N PHE A 4 -19.88 -15.04 0.21
CA PHE A 4 -19.24 -15.75 -0.90
C PHE A 4 -18.35 -16.89 -0.39
N ARG A 5 -18.39 -18.04 -1.08
CA ARG A 5 -17.59 -19.24 -0.77
C ARG A 5 -16.74 -19.64 -1.99
N GLY A 6 -15.64 -20.35 -1.75
CA GLY A 6 -14.80 -20.91 -2.83
C GLY A 6 -14.33 -19.87 -3.85
N LYS A 7 -14.50 -20.17 -5.14
CA LYS A 7 -14.05 -19.33 -6.27
C LYS A 7 -14.71 -17.95 -6.30
N ASP A 8 -15.99 -17.85 -5.93
CA ASP A 8 -16.73 -16.57 -5.93
C ASP A 8 -16.17 -15.59 -4.90
N ARG A 9 -15.62 -16.10 -3.79
CA ARG A 9 -14.94 -15.28 -2.79
C ARG A 9 -13.67 -14.66 -3.34
N GLY A 10 -12.91 -15.42 -4.13
CA GLY A 10 -11.70 -14.93 -4.80
C GLY A 10 -12.03 -13.81 -5.79
N LEU A 11 -13.09 -14.00 -6.60
CA LEU A 11 -13.56 -12.96 -7.52
C LEU A 11 -14.01 -11.70 -6.77
N ALA A 12 -14.83 -11.84 -5.72
CA ALA A 12 -15.33 -10.71 -4.94
C ALA A 12 -14.18 -9.91 -4.28
N VAL A 13 -13.19 -10.61 -3.70
CA VAL A 13 -12.01 -9.97 -3.13
C VAL A 13 -11.17 -9.30 -4.22
N GLY A 14 -11.00 -9.93 -5.38
CA GLY A 14 -10.29 -9.35 -6.51
C GLY A 14 -10.91 -8.03 -6.98
N ILE A 15 -12.24 -7.99 -7.17
CA ILE A 15 -12.98 -6.76 -7.55
C ILE A 15 -12.85 -5.69 -6.46
N TYR A 16 -13.00 -6.08 -5.18
CA TYR A 16 -12.83 -5.16 -4.05
C TYR A 16 -11.43 -4.55 -4.02
N MET A 17 -10.39 -5.35 -4.23
CA MET A 17 -9.00 -4.87 -4.16
C MET A 17 -8.59 -4.02 -5.36
N THR A 18 -9.20 -4.17 -6.55
CA THR A 18 -8.87 -3.33 -7.71
C THR A 18 -9.55 -1.96 -7.68
N GLY A 19 -10.70 -1.85 -7.00
CA GLY A 19 -11.49 -0.62 -6.91
C GLY A 19 -10.68 0.64 -6.52
N PRO A 20 -9.92 0.62 -5.40
CA PRO A 20 -9.10 1.78 -4.99
C PRO A 20 -8.06 2.20 -6.03
N TRP A 21 -7.45 1.25 -6.75
CA TRP A 21 -6.43 1.52 -7.76
C TRP A 21 -7.04 2.19 -8.99
N ILE A 22 -8.16 1.65 -9.48
CA ILE A 22 -8.89 2.22 -10.61
C ILE A 22 -9.41 3.62 -10.25
N GLY A 23 -9.98 3.78 -9.06
CA GLY A 23 -10.45 5.07 -8.57
C GLY A 23 -9.33 6.10 -8.45
N GLY A 24 -8.18 5.71 -7.89
CA GLY A 24 -7.00 6.57 -7.79
C GLY A 24 -6.43 6.97 -9.15
N MET A 25 -6.33 6.03 -10.09
CA MET A 25 -5.89 6.32 -11.46
C MET A 25 -6.83 7.29 -12.17
N PHE A 26 -8.14 7.06 -12.03
CA PHE A 26 -9.16 7.94 -12.58
C PHE A 26 -9.06 9.33 -11.97
N ALA A 27 -8.95 9.44 -10.65
CA ALA A 27 -8.80 10.72 -9.97
C ALA A 27 -7.55 11.48 -10.47
N LEU A 28 -6.38 10.84 -10.49
CA LEU A 28 -5.12 11.48 -10.93
C LEU A 28 -5.16 11.90 -12.40
N SER A 29 -5.74 11.07 -13.28
CA SER A 29 -5.78 11.33 -14.72
C SER A 29 -6.86 12.33 -15.12
N ALA A 30 -8.04 12.25 -14.49
CA ALA A 30 -9.22 13.00 -14.90
C ALA A 30 -9.35 14.36 -14.20
N THR A 31 -8.85 14.51 -12.97
CA THR A 31 -9.08 15.74 -12.18
C THR A 31 -8.61 16.98 -12.93
N ASN A 32 -7.32 17.06 -13.27
CA ASN A 32 -6.77 18.25 -13.92
C ASN A 32 -7.15 18.36 -15.41
N ARG A 33 -7.40 17.24 -16.08
CA ARG A 33 -7.70 17.22 -17.52
C ARG A 33 -9.17 17.54 -17.84
N PHE A 34 -10.10 17.08 -17.01
CA PHE A 34 -11.53 17.15 -17.31
C PHE A 34 -12.32 17.83 -16.18
N ILE A 35 -12.17 17.39 -14.93
CA ILE A 35 -13.04 17.86 -13.85
C ILE A 35 -12.78 19.33 -13.52
N MET A 36 -11.50 19.72 -13.36
CA MET A 36 -11.12 21.10 -13.08
C MET A 36 -11.59 22.08 -14.16
N PRO A 37 -11.40 21.82 -15.49
CA PRO A 37 -12.00 22.67 -16.52
C PRO A 37 -13.54 22.77 -16.44
N LEU A 38 -14.23 21.65 -16.20
CA LEU A 38 -15.70 21.62 -16.09
C LEU A 38 -16.23 22.42 -14.90
N THR A 39 -15.44 22.53 -13.83
CA THR A 39 -15.78 23.28 -12.62
C THR A 39 -15.24 24.70 -12.60
N GLY A 40 -14.74 25.21 -13.74
CA GLY A 40 -14.14 26.55 -13.84
C GLY A 40 -12.87 26.70 -12.99
N TYR A 41 -12.10 25.63 -12.87
CA TYR A 41 -10.88 25.49 -12.04
C TYR A 41 -11.10 25.73 -10.54
N SER A 42 -12.34 25.61 -10.07
CA SER A 42 -12.66 25.74 -8.64
C SER A 42 -12.45 24.42 -7.92
N TRP A 43 -11.44 24.36 -7.04
CA TRP A 43 -11.20 23.17 -6.21
C TRP A 43 -12.41 22.82 -5.36
N ARG A 44 -13.17 23.81 -4.87
CA ARG A 44 -14.39 23.59 -4.07
C ARG A 44 -15.45 22.84 -4.87
N LEU A 45 -15.73 23.29 -6.10
CA LEU A 45 -16.70 22.63 -6.98
C LEU A 45 -16.21 21.25 -7.43
N THR A 46 -14.90 21.08 -7.65
CA THR A 46 -14.30 19.77 -7.91
C THR A 46 -14.55 18.78 -6.76
N PHE A 47 -14.38 19.20 -5.49
CA PHE A 47 -14.74 18.36 -4.34
C PHE A 47 -16.23 18.06 -4.28
N VAL A 48 -17.10 19.01 -4.61
CA VAL A 48 -18.55 18.78 -4.69
C VAL A 48 -18.87 17.71 -5.74
N CYS A 49 -18.25 17.75 -6.93
CA CYS A 49 -18.45 16.73 -7.96
C CYS A 49 -18.07 15.33 -7.47
N TYR A 50 -16.89 15.17 -6.86
CA TYR A 50 -16.48 13.89 -6.29
C TYR A 50 -17.36 13.45 -5.11
N GLY A 51 -17.79 14.39 -4.27
CA GLY A 51 -18.69 14.13 -3.15
C GLY A 51 -20.07 13.64 -3.60
N LEU A 52 -20.64 14.23 -4.66
CA LEU A 52 -21.90 13.79 -5.24
C LEU A 52 -21.81 12.38 -5.83
N LEU A 53 -20.68 12.04 -6.48
CA LEU A 53 -20.44 10.68 -6.96
C LEU A 53 -20.37 9.68 -5.79
N ALA A 54 -19.60 10.01 -4.74
CA ALA A 54 -19.49 9.17 -3.55
C ALA A 54 -20.85 9.00 -2.83
N LEU A 55 -21.62 10.08 -2.71
CA LEU A 55 -22.96 10.04 -2.14
C LEU A 55 -23.91 9.17 -2.99
N GLY A 56 -23.85 9.26 -4.31
CA GLY A 56 -24.61 8.41 -5.21
C GLY A 56 -24.28 6.92 -5.01
N ILE A 57 -22.99 6.58 -4.90
CA ILE A 57 -22.54 5.20 -4.60
C ILE A 57 -23.03 4.76 -3.22
N ALA A 58 -22.95 5.62 -2.20
CA ALA A 58 -23.45 5.32 -0.86
C ALA A 58 -24.95 5.07 -0.83
N LEU A 59 -25.74 5.85 -1.58
CA LEU A 59 -27.18 5.64 -1.73
C LEU A 59 -27.49 4.33 -2.46
N LEU A 60 -26.78 4.03 -3.55
CA LEU A 60 -26.91 2.73 -4.22
C LEU A 60 -26.60 1.58 -3.26
N TRP A 61 -25.54 1.70 -2.47
CA TRP A 61 -25.22 0.70 -1.46
C TRP A 61 -26.32 0.59 -0.40
N TRP A 62 -26.85 1.71 0.09
CA TRP A 62 -27.93 1.72 1.08
C TRP A 62 -29.19 0.98 0.61
N PHE A 63 -29.57 1.12 -0.67
CA PHE A 63 -30.77 0.47 -1.21
C PHE A 63 -30.54 -0.98 -1.67
N LEU A 64 -29.31 -1.35 -2.03
CA LEU A 64 -28.99 -2.66 -2.62
C LEU A 64 -28.33 -3.64 -1.63
N ALA A 65 -27.63 -3.14 -0.62
CA ALA A 65 -26.95 -3.97 0.35
C ALA A 65 -27.96 -4.74 1.20
N LYS A 66 -27.65 -6.02 1.44
CA LYS A 66 -28.45 -6.91 2.30
C LYS A 66 -27.58 -7.38 3.45
N GLU A 67 -28.21 -7.59 4.60
CA GLU A 67 -27.57 -8.19 5.77
C GLU A 67 -27.31 -9.67 5.50
N ALA A 68 -26.09 -10.15 5.77
CA ALA A 68 -25.87 -11.59 5.83
C ALA A 68 -26.42 -12.12 7.15
N SER A 69 -27.01 -13.31 7.13
CA SER A 69 -27.35 -14.02 8.36
C SER A 69 -26.07 -14.29 9.16
N SER A 70 -25.92 -13.65 10.31
CA SER A 70 -24.84 -13.95 11.26
C SER A 70 -25.28 -15.13 12.14
N SER A 71 -24.44 -16.17 12.23
CA SER A 71 -24.75 -17.39 12.97
C SER A 71 -23.65 -17.76 13.97
N GLY A 72 -22.99 -16.76 14.57
CA GLY A 72 -21.89 -16.97 15.51
C GLY A 72 -22.08 -16.16 16.79
N THR A 73 -21.88 -16.82 17.93
CA THR A 73 -21.57 -16.13 19.18
C THR A 73 -20.11 -15.68 19.10
N ASP A 74 -19.86 -14.41 18.83
CA ASP A 74 -18.51 -13.85 18.85
C ASP A 74 -17.98 -13.89 20.29
N GLU A 75 -16.98 -14.73 20.56
CA GLU A 75 -16.19 -14.59 21.77
C GLU A 75 -15.44 -13.26 21.71
N SER A 76 -15.81 -12.32 22.59
CA SER A 76 -15.16 -11.02 22.66
C SER A 76 -13.78 -11.15 23.31
N VAL A 77 -12.77 -11.49 22.53
CA VAL A 77 -11.38 -11.37 22.99
C VAL A 77 -10.99 -9.89 23.00
N GLY A 78 -10.40 -9.43 24.11
CA GLY A 78 -9.97 -8.04 24.25
C GLY A 78 -8.89 -7.68 23.23
N ILE A 79 -9.15 -6.71 22.36
CA ILE A 79 -8.20 -6.27 21.32
C ILE A 79 -6.84 -5.86 21.90
N MET A 80 -6.83 -5.29 23.11
CA MET A 80 -5.61 -4.86 23.77
C MET A 80 -4.77 -6.04 24.28
N GLU A 81 -5.41 -7.13 24.70
CA GLU A 81 -4.72 -8.37 25.05
C GLU A 81 -4.03 -8.97 23.82
N VAL A 82 -4.75 -9.03 22.69
CA VAL A 82 -4.20 -9.48 21.40
C VAL A 82 -3.02 -8.60 20.99
N PHE A 83 -3.15 -7.28 21.06
CA PHE A 83 -2.09 -6.35 20.74
C PHE A 83 -0.83 -6.55 21.61
N LEU A 84 -0.99 -6.63 22.93
CA LEU A 84 0.12 -6.86 23.86
C LEU A 84 0.77 -8.24 23.69
N GLY A 85 -0.01 -9.26 23.29
CA GLY A 85 0.53 -10.57 22.93
C GLY A 85 1.37 -10.50 21.65
N LEU A 86 0.85 -9.85 20.61
CA LEU A 86 1.50 -9.72 19.31
C LEU A 86 2.80 -8.93 19.39
N ILE A 87 2.84 -7.80 20.11
CA ILE A 87 4.04 -6.96 20.18
C ILE A 87 5.20 -7.61 20.94
N LYS A 88 4.94 -8.64 21.77
CA LYS A 88 6.00 -9.42 22.41
C LYS A 88 6.77 -10.27 21.40
N VAL A 89 6.13 -10.67 20.30
CA VAL A 89 6.74 -11.51 19.26
C VAL A 89 7.73 -10.67 18.43
N PRO A 90 9.03 -11.04 18.38
CA PRO A 90 10.03 -10.28 17.63
C PRO A 90 9.71 -10.15 16.14
N ASN A 91 9.23 -11.23 15.51
CA ASN A 91 8.88 -11.21 14.09
C ASN A 91 7.74 -10.24 13.79
N VAL A 92 6.70 -10.24 14.64
CA VAL A 92 5.56 -9.33 14.51
C VAL A 92 6.01 -7.87 14.61
N ARG A 93 6.86 -7.52 15.59
CA ARG A 93 7.42 -6.15 15.68
C ARG A 93 8.12 -5.72 14.40
N MET A 94 8.89 -6.61 13.77
CA MET A 94 9.59 -6.30 12.53
C MET A 94 8.63 -6.13 11.35
N VAL A 95 7.58 -6.96 11.27
CA VAL A 95 6.54 -6.79 10.25
C VAL A 95 5.77 -5.49 10.46
N LEU A 96 5.40 -5.14 11.70
CA LEU A 96 4.70 -3.90 12.03
C LEU A 96 5.56 -2.66 11.71
N LEU A 97 6.84 -2.68 12.09
CA LEU A 97 7.78 -1.62 11.74
C LEU A 97 7.99 -1.52 10.22
N SER A 98 8.11 -2.65 9.53
CA SER A 98 8.24 -2.66 8.06
C SER A 98 6.97 -2.15 7.39
N GLY A 99 5.78 -2.44 7.92
CA GLY A 99 4.50 -1.90 7.46
C GLY A 99 4.41 -0.38 7.64
N LEU A 100 4.76 0.12 8.84
CA LEU A 100 4.90 1.55 9.13
C LEU A 100 5.79 2.26 8.10
N LEU A 101 7.00 1.74 7.88
CA LEU A 101 7.94 2.32 6.94
C LEU A 101 7.45 2.20 5.49
N ALA A 102 6.89 1.05 5.09
CA ALA A 102 6.39 0.81 3.75
C ALA A 102 5.25 1.78 3.39
N PHE A 103 4.33 2.05 4.32
CA PHE A 103 3.25 3.01 4.11
C PHE A 103 3.79 4.45 4.09
N ALA A 104 4.74 4.80 4.95
CA ALA A 104 5.41 6.10 4.89
C ALA A 104 6.09 6.33 3.54
N ILE A 105 6.77 5.32 3.00
CA ILE A 105 7.38 5.36 1.67
C ILE A 105 6.32 5.51 0.58
N ASN A 106 5.29 4.65 0.58
CA ASN A 106 4.31 4.60 -0.49
C ASN A 106 3.46 5.88 -0.55
N HIS A 107 2.90 6.30 0.58
CA HIS A 107 2.09 7.52 0.65
C HIS A 107 2.96 8.77 0.51
N GLY A 108 4.13 8.81 1.17
CA GLY A 108 5.06 9.94 1.08
C GLY A 108 5.52 10.20 -0.35
N TYR A 109 5.72 9.14 -1.14
CA TYR A 109 6.02 9.25 -2.56
C TYR A 109 4.80 9.67 -3.37
N THR A 110 3.68 8.94 -3.26
CA THR A 110 2.52 9.09 -4.17
C THR A 110 1.74 10.38 -3.96
N ASN A 111 1.63 10.87 -2.72
CA ASN A 111 0.88 12.11 -2.43
C ASN A 111 1.55 13.35 -3.00
N TRP A 112 2.88 13.36 -3.09
CA TRP A 112 3.65 14.48 -3.65
C TRP A 112 3.99 14.28 -5.13
N LEU A 113 3.74 13.09 -5.69
CA LEU A 113 4.20 12.73 -7.02
C LEU A 113 3.74 13.69 -8.13
N PRO A 114 2.46 14.10 -8.22
CA PRO A 114 2.05 15.10 -9.22
C PRO A 114 2.85 16.40 -9.08
N LYS A 115 3.10 16.86 -7.85
CA LYS A 115 3.84 18.11 -7.61
C LYS A 115 5.32 17.98 -7.92
N ILE A 116 5.93 16.82 -7.65
CA ILE A 116 7.31 16.51 -8.05
C ILE A 116 7.44 16.57 -9.59
N LEU A 117 6.46 16.01 -10.31
CA LEU A 117 6.44 16.01 -11.77
C LEU A 117 6.17 17.41 -12.37
N GLU A 118 5.31 18.20 -11.75
CA GLU A 118 5.16 19.64 -12.09
C GLU A 118 6.47 20.40 -11.88
N GLY A 119 7.20 20.12 -10.79
CA GLY A 119 8.53 20.68 -10.54
C GLY A 119 9.57 20.30 -11.60
N LYS A 120 9.32 19.23 -12.36
CA LYS A 120 10.11 18.82 -13.54
C LYS A 120 9.63 19.45 -14.86
N GLY A 121 8.69 20.40 -14.80
CA GLY A 121 8.18 21.14 -15.96
C GLY A 121 6.95 20.51 -16.64
N MET A 122 6.35 19.47 -16.07
CA MET A 122 5.10 18.93 -16.60
C MET A 122 3.93 19.87 -16.29
N SER A 123 2.96 19.96 -17.20
CA SER A 123 1.68 20.61 -16.90
C SER A 123 0.91 19.81 -15.83
N PRO A 124 -0.03 20.41 -15.07
CA PRO A 124 -0.82 19.69 -14.08
C PRO A 124 -1.59 18.47 -14.64
N SER A 125 -2.03 18.54 -15.91
CA SER A 125 -2.71 17.43 -16.57
C SER A 125 -1.76 16.29 -16.93
N THR A 126 -0.59 16.60 -17.50
CA THR A 126 0.43 15.60 -17.81
C THR A 126 0.99 14.98 -16.53
N ALA A 127 1.27 15.80 -15.51
CA ALA A 127 1.75 15.33 -14.20
C ALA A 127 0.77 14.36 -13.55
N GLY A 128 -0.54 14.65 -13.59
CA GLY A 128 -1.57 13.75 -13.07
C GLY A 128 -1.63 12.41 -13.79
N ILE A 129 -1.61 12.41 -15.13
CA ILE A 129 -1.61 11.18 -15.94
C ILE A 129 -0.34 10.37 -15.67
N THR A 130 0.83 11.02 -15.69
CA THR A 130 2.11 10.37 -15.40
C THR A 130 2.18 9.83 -13.98
N ALA A 131 1.61 10.53 -12.99
CA ALA A 131 1.52 10.07 -11.60
C ALA A 131 0.59 8.87 -11.40
N SER A 132 -0.29 8.55 -12.37
CA SER A 132 -1.11 7.33 -12.31
C SER A 132 -0.37 6.06 -12.75
N LEU A 133 0.81 6.20 -13.37
CA LEU A 133 1.58 5.07 -13.88
C LEU A 133 1.98 4.05 -12.79
N PRO A 134 2.45 4.47 -11.58
CA PRO A 134 2.72 3.52 -10.51
C PRO A 134 1.49 2.70 -10.09
N LEU A 135 0.30 3.32 -10.07
CA LEU A 135 -0.95 2.60 -9.75
C LEU A 135 -1.25 1.54 -10.81
N LEU A 136 -1.14 1.89 -12.09
CA LEU A 136 -1.36 0.95 -13.19
C LEU A 136 -0.35 -0.22 -13.15
N ALA A 137 0.94 0.08 -12.96
CA ALA A 137 2.00 -0.92 -12.88
C ALA A 137 1.87 -1.81 -11.64
N GLY A 138 1.28 -1.30 -10.56
CA GLY A 138 1.08 -2.01 -9.31
C GLY A 138 0.03 -3.12 -9.35
N ILE A 139 -0.97 -3.02 -10.23
CA ILE A 139 -2.08 -3.99 -10.35
C ILE A 139 -1.61 -5.42 -10.65
N PRO A 140 -0.81 -5.69 -11.70
CA PRO A 140 -0.31 -7.04 -11.93
C PRO A 140 0.64 -7.50 -10.81
N ALA A 141 1.42 -6.58 -10.25
CA ALA A 141 2.43 -6.89 -9.25
C ALA A 141 1.83 -7.33 -7.90
N VAL A 142 0.74 -6.71 -7.44
CA VAL A 142 0.08 -7.09 -6.17
C VAL A 142 -0.49 -8.51 -6.22
N LEU A 143 -0.83 -9.00 -7.42
CA LEU A 143 -1.32 -10.36 -7.64
C LEU A 143 -0.17 -11.35 -7.86
N ALA A 144 0.83 -10.96 -8.65
CA ALA A 144 1.90 -11.86 -9.07
C ALA A 144 2.99 -12.04 -8.00
N LEU A 145 3.47 -10.97 -7.37
CA LEU A 145 4.62 -11.03 -6.45
C LEU A 145 4.40 -11.96 -5.24
N PRO A 146 3.22 -11.98 -4.59
CA PRO A 146 2.97 -12.89 -3.48
C PRO A 146 2.95 -14.37 -3.90
N ALA A 147 2.55 -14.65 -5.14
CA ALA A 147 2.56 -15.99 -5.71
C ALA A 147 3.97 -16.42 -6.18
N LEU A 148 4.75 -15.48 -6.71
CA LEU A 148 6.09 -15.71 -7.24
C LEU A 148 7.17 -15.79 -6.16
N ILE A 149 6.94 -15.25 -4.96
CA ILE A 149 7.90 -15.23 -3.85
C ILE A 149 7.50 -16.26 -2.79
N PRO A 150 8.16 -17.44 -2.74
CA PRO A 150 7.88 -18.49 -1.77
C PRO A 150 8.07 -18.03 -0.32
N ALA A 151 7.37 -18.67 0.62
CA ALA A 151 7.42 -18.37 2.07
C ALA A 151 8.86 -18.20 2.61
N ARG A 152 9.75 -19.15 2.28
CA ARG A 152 11.16 -19.14 2.69
C ARG A 152 11.98 -17.93 2.20
N PHE A 153 11.48 -17.22 1.18
CA PHE A 153 12.14 -16.06 0.59
C PHE A 153 11.43 -14.74 0.90
N ARG A 154 10.27 -14.72 1.58
CA ARG A 154 9.48 -13.50 1.79
C ARG A 154 10.27 -12.37 2.45
N VAL A 155 11.04 -12.66 3.50
CA VAL A 155 11.89 -11.66 4.18
C VAL A 155 12.91 -11.05 3.21
N ARG A 156 13.64 -11.90 2.47
CA ARG A 156 14.62 -11.43 1.47
C ARG A 156 13.95 -10.69 0.32
N GLY A 157 12.78 -11.15 -0.11
CA GLY A 157 11.95 -10.50 -1.12
C GLY A 157 11.56 -9.09 -0.71
N ILE A 158 11.07 -8.90 0.52
CA ILE A 158 10.78 -7.57 1.07
C ILE A 158 12.02 -6.67 1.03
N GLY A 159 13.20 -7.19 1.39
CA GLY A 159 14.45 -6.43 1.32
C GLY A 159 14.80 -6.02 -0.11
N VAL A 160 14.73 -6.94 -1.07
CA VAL A 160 14.96 -6.66 -2.49
C VAL A 160 13.97 -5.61 -3.01
N LEU A 161 12.68 -5.75 -2.68
CA LEU A 161 11.67 -4.77 -3.08
C LEU A 161 11.94 -3.39 -2.48
N ALA A 162 12.36 -3.30 -1.21
CA ALA A 162 12.73 -2.05 -0.57
C ALA A 162 13.96 -1.40 -1.25
N PHE A 163 14.97 -2.19 -1.59
CA PHE A 163 16.14 -1.69 -2.32
C PHE A 163 15.78 -1.19 -3.73
N LEU A 164 14.92 -1.92 -4.44
CA LEU A 164 14.41 -1.49 -5.75
C LEU A 164 13.52 -0.24 -5.62
N ALA A 165 12.76 -0.09 -4.54
CA ALA A 165 11.99 1.12 -4.25
C ALA A 165 12.92 2.33 -4.04
N ALA A 166 14.01 2.18 -3.27
CA ALA A 166 15.04 3.22 -3.14
C ALA A 166 15.61 3.63 -4.50
N SER A 167 15.93 2.65 -5.34
CA SER A 167 16.44 2.88 -6.70
C SER A 167 15.42 3.60 -7.58
N ALA A 168 14.14 3.23 -7.51
CA ALA A 168 13.06 3.88 -8.24
C ALA A 168 12.84 5.34 -7.80
N ILE A 169 12.96 5.63 -6.50
CA ILE A 169 12.91 7.01 -5.97
C ILE A 169 14.12 7.82 -6.45
N LEU A 170 15.31 7.22 -6.48
CA LEU A 170 16.52 7.87 -7.01
C LEU A 170 16.38 8.20 -8.49
N VAL A 171 15.80 7.29 -9.28
CA VAL A 171 15.46 7.52 -10.69
C VAL A 171 14.45 8.64 -10.82
N LEU A 172 13.39 8.67 -10.00
CA LEU A 172 12.40 9.76 -10.03
C LEU A 172 13.09 11.11 -9.94
N VAL A 173 13.96 11.33 -8.96
CA VAL A 173 14.53 12.67 -8.74
C VAL A 173 15.57 13.05 -9.80
N ASN A 174 16.37 12.11 -10.29
CA ASN A 174 17.49 12.42 -11.21
C ASN A 174 17.16 12.28 -12.70
N ALA A 175 16.15 11.50 -13.07
CA ALA A 175 15.86 11.18 -14.45
C ALA A 175 14.70 12.00 -15.04
N SER A 176 14.60 11.94 -16.36
CA SER A 176 13.52 12.51 -17.18
C SER A 176 13.16 11.54 -18.32
N GLY A 177 12.12 11.85 -19.09
CA GLY A 177 11.71 11.07 -20.26
C GLY A 177 11.40 9.60 -19.95
N VAL A 178 11.86 8.69 -20.80
CA VAL A 178 11.56 7.25 -20.69
C VAL A 178 12.15 6.62 -19.43
N ILE A 179 13.32 7.08 -18.97
CA ILE A 179 13.96 6.56 -17.76
C ILE A 179 13.12 6.88 -16.52
N LEU A 180 12.54 8.09 -16.47
CA LEU A 180 11.58 8.46 -15.43
C LEU A 180 10.35 7.54 -15.45
N LEU A 181 9.77 7.26 -16.62
CA LEU A 181 8.61 6.36 -16.73
C LEU A 181 8.93 4.94 -16.23
N PHE A 182 10.13 4.44 -16.53
CA PHE A 182 10.59 3.16 -15.99
C PHE A 182 10.70 3.19 -14.46
N GLY A 183 11.27 4.26 -13.89
CA GLY A 183 11.33 4.43 -12.44
C GLY A 183 9.96 4.46 -11.77
N LEU A 184 8.98 5.15 -12.37
CA LEU A 184 7.60 5.20 -11.89
C LEU A 184 6.93 3.83 -11.93
N ALA A 185 7.07 3.11 -13.05
CA ALA A 185 6.53 1.76 -13.19
C ALA A 185 7.17 0.79 -12.19
N LEU A 186 8.50 0.85 -12.03
CA LEU A 186 9.23 0.07 -11.04
C LEU A 186 8.74 0.36 -9.63
N PHE A 187 8.57 1.64 -9.26
CA PHE A 187 8.02 2.02 -7.94
C PHE A 187 6.63 1.42 -7.72
N GLY A 188 5.76 1.48 -8.73
CA GLY A 188 4.43 0.88 -8.69
C GLY A 188 4.46 -0.62 -8.40
N VAL A 189 5.30 -1.36 -9.14
CA VAL A 189 5.48 -2.81 -8.99
C VAL A 189 5.97 -3.18 -7.58
N VAL A 190 7.01 -2.51 -7.10
CA VAL A 190 7.64 -2.86 -5.81
C VAL A 190 6.80 -2.37 -4.63
N GLY A 191 6.19 -1.19 -4.74
CA GLY A 191 5.35 -0.59 -3.72
C GLY A 191 4.06 -1.38 -3.49
N SER A 192 3.42 -1.89 -4.55
CA SER A 192 2.21 -2.69 -4.43
C SER A 192 2.48 -4.11 -3.92
N GLY A 193 3.61 -4.71 -4.31
CA GLY A 193 3.97 -6.07 -3.89
C GLY A 193 4.43 -6.21 -2.44
N MET A 194 4.89 -5.13 -1.81
CA MET A 194 5.48 -5.19 -0.47
C MET A 194 4.44 -5.48 0.62
N VAL A 195 3.26 -4.86 0.55
CA VAL A 195 2.21 -5.00 1.59
C VAL A 195 1.67 -6.42 1.70
N PRO A 196 1.29 -7.12 0.62
CA PRO A 196 0.82 -8.50 0.73
C PRO A 196 1.90 -9.45 1.28
N LEU A 197 3.18 -9.25 0.94
CA LEU A 197 4.27 -10.06 1.48
C LEU A 197 4.44 -9.85 2.99
N LEU A 198 4.26 -8.63 3.48
CA LEU A 198 4.29 -8.32 4.91
C LEU A 198 3.14 -8.99 5.65
N ILE A 199 1.91 -8.89 5.12
CA ILE A 199 0.73 -9.57 5.68
C ILE A 199 0.95 -11.08 5.68
N LEU A 200 1.43 -11.66 4.58
CA LEU A 200 1.71 -13.09 4.50
C LEU A 200 2.80 -13.52 5.49
N ASN A 201 3.82 -12.69 5.72
CA ASN A 201 4.83 -12.96 6.75
C ASN A 201 4.23 -12.92 8.17
N LEU A 202 3.34 -11.97 8.44
CA LEU A 202 2.59 -11.90 9.69
C LEU A 202 1.76 -13.18 9.90
N MET A 203 1.03 -13.62 8.88
CA MET A 203 0.17 -14.81 8.93
C MET A 203 0.95 -16.11 9.07
N ASP A 204 2.15 -16.20 8.50
CA ASP A 204 3.03 -17.36 8.63
C ASP A 204 3.74 -17.44 9.99
N THR A 205 3.61 -16.41 10.85
CA THR A 205 4.28 -16.39 12.15
C THR A 205 3.64 -17.42 13.09
N PRO A 206 4.35 -18.49 13.51
CA PRO A 206 3.75 -19.56 14.31
C PRO A 206 3.17 -19.11 15.64
N GLU A 207 3.73 -18.04 16.22
CA GLU A 207 3.26 -17.45 17.47
C GLU A 207 1.94 -16.67 17.33
N VAL A 208 1.46 -16.44 16.10
CA VAL A 208 0.19 -15.77 15.81
C VAL A 208 -0.87 -16.83 15.55
N ASP A 209 -1.75 -17.05 16.53
CA ASP A 209 -2.85 -18.00 16.37
C ASP A 209 -3.79 -17.57 15.22
N SER A 210 -4.22 -18.56 14.44
CA SER A 210 -5.24 -18.46 13.41
C SER A 210 -6.50 -17.68 13.83
N LYS A 211 -6.95 -17.81 15.09
CA LYS A 211 -8.12 -17.08 15.61
C LYS A 211 -7.89 -15.57 15.73
N TYR A 212 -6.64 -15.12 15.79
CA TYR A 212 -6.27 -13.71 15.91
C TYR A 212 -5.85 -13.06 14.60
N LEU A 213 -5.88 -13.77 13.47
CA LEU A 213 -5.41 -13.23 12.17
C LEU A 213 -6.18 -11.98 11.74
N GLY A 214 -7.49 -11.90 12.02
CA GLY A 214 -8.29 -10.70 11.76
C GLY A 214 -7.81 -9.49 12.56
N SER A 215 -7.64 -9.66 13.87
CA SER A 215 -7.12 -8.62 14.77
C SER A 215 -5.68 -8.24 14.45
N ALA A 216 -4.82 -9.21 14.14
CA ALA A 216 -3.43 -8.98 13.73
C ALA A 216 -3.35 -8.15 12.45
N GLY A 217 -4.21 -8.45 11.46
CA GLY A 217 -4.36 -7.65 10.26
C GLY A 217 -4.82 -6.21 10.56
N GLY A 218 -5.83 -6.05 11.43
CA GLY A 218 -6.30 -4.73 11.86
C GLY A 218 -5.22 -3.89 12.54
N ILE A 219 -4.44 -4.50 13.44
CA ILE A 219 -3.29 -3.87 14.12
C ILE A 219 -2.21 -3.48 13.11
N PHE A 220 -1.91 -4.37 12.15
CA PHE A 220 -0.96 -4.07 11.09
C PHE A 220 -1.36 -2.81 10.31
N TYR A 221 -2.61 -2.72 9.84
CA TYR A 221 -3.07 -1.56 9.09
C TYR A 221 -3.10 -0.31 9.96
N CYS A 222 -3.57 -0.40 11.21
CA CYS A 222 -3.59 0.74 12.13
C CYS A 222 -2.19 1.35 12.33
N ILE A 223 -1.17 0.53 12.58
CA ILE A 223 0.21 1.00 12.70
C ILE A 223 0.74 1.51 11.36
N SER A 224 0.47 0.80 10.28
CA SER A 224 0.98 1.15 8.95
C SER A 224 0.41 2.48 8.46
N ASP A 225 -0.89 2.73 8.67
CA ASP A 225 -1.57 3.97 8.30
C ASP A 225 -1.01 5.19 9.05
N PHE A 226 -0.53 5.01 10.29
CA PHE A 226 0.21 6.09 10.97
C PHE A 226 1.46 6.49 10.17
N GLY A 227 2.18 5.52 9.60
CA GLY A 227 3.28 5.76 8.67
C GLY A 227 2.81 6.44 7.39
N GLY A 228 1.69 5.98 6.83
CA GLY A 228 1.07 6.56 5.63
C GLY A 228 0.67 8.04 5.80
N PHE A 229 0.30 8.43 7.02
CA PHE A 229 0.07 9.83 7.39
C PHE A 229 1.38 10.60 7.61
N MET A 230 2.33 10.03 8.36
CA MET A 230 3.61 10.67 8.70
C MET A 230 4.52 10.90 7.49
N GLY A 231 4.56 9.96 6.53
CA GLY A 231 5.45 10.03 5.36
C GLY A 231 5.28 11.32 4.55
N PRO A 232 4.07 11.60 4.00
CA PRO A 232 3.79 12.84 3.29
C PRO A 232 4.01 14.10 4.15
N LEU A 233 3.69 14.04 5.44
CA LEU A 233 3.85 15.17 6.36
C LEU A 233 5.34 15.54 6.51
N VAL A 234 6.21 14.56 6.74
CA VAL A 234 7.65 14.79 6.86
C VAL A 234 8.25 15.24 5.53
N VAL A 235 7.84 14.64 4.40
CA VAL A 235 8.28 15.08 3.07
C VAL A 235 7.87 16.55 2.83
N GLY A 236 6.64 16.93 3.16
CA GLY A 236 6.17 18.31 3.04
C GLY A 236 6.98 19.28 3.89
N ALA A 237 7.21 18.95 5.17
CA ALA A 237 8.02 19.78 6.05
C ALA A 237 9.46 19.94 5.55
N LEU A 238 10.07 18.88 5.00
CA LEU A 238 11.40 18.96 4.39
C LEU A 238 11.41 19.86 3.16
N VAL A 239 10.37 19.81 2.33
CA VAL A 239 10.21 20.70 1.17
C VAL A 239 10.05 22.14 1.62
N ASP A 240 9.23 22.41 2.63
CA ASP A 240 9.02 23.77 3.16
C ASP A 240 10.33 24.36 3.73
N LEU A 241 11.16 23.53 4.36
CA LEU A 241 12.46 23.95 4.93
C LEU A 241 13.56 24.13 3.87
N THR A 242 13.57 23.30 2.83
CA THR A 242 14.70 23.24 1.86
C THR A 242 14.37 23.81 0.48
N GLY A 243 13.09 24.06 0.19
CA GLY A 243 12.60 24.48 -1.13
C GLY A 243 12.67 23.40 -2.21
N THR A 244 13.00 22.14 -1.88
CA THR A 244 13.23 21.08 -2.87
C THR A 244 12.67 19.73 -2.44
N PHE A 245 12.16 18.95 -3.40
CA PHE A 245 11.73 17.57 -3.20
C PHE A 245 12.89 16.57 -3.06
N ILE A 246 14.13 16.98 -3.34
CA ILE A 246 15.31 16.12 -3.23
C ILE A 246 15.51 15.67 -1.77
N SER A 247 15.31 16.57 -0.80
CA SER A 247 15.42 16.26 0.63
C SER A 247 14.40 15.20 1.06
N GLY A 248 13.13 15.38 0.66
CA GLY A 248 12.07 14.41 0.87
C GLY A 248 12.37 13.06 0.23
N ALA A 249 12.92 13.04 -0.98
CA ALA A 249 13.30 11.80 -1.65
C ALA A 249 14.41 11.04 -0.92
N PHE A 250 15.47 11.73 -0.45
CA PHE A 250 16.53 11.09 0.35
C PHE A 250 16.03 10.58 1.69
N PHE A 251 15.08 11.28 2.33
CA PHE A 251 14.39 10.77 3.50
C PHE A 251 13.70 9.42 3.22
N LEU A 252 12.88 9.35 2.15
CA LEU A 252 12.20 8.10 1.77
C LEU A 252 13.18 6.99 1.38
N ILE A 253 14.27 7.31 0.68
CA ILE A 253 15.36 6.37 0.37
C ILE A 253 15.96 5.82 1.67
N GLY A 254 16.19 6.68 2.67
CA GLY A 254 16.65 6.26 3.99
C GLY A 254 15.71 5.23 4.63
N LEU A 255 14.39 5.46 4.57
CA LEU A 255 13.41 4.49 5.07
C LEU A 255 13.46 3.16 4.32
N CYS A 256 13.62 3.19 3.00
CA CYS A 256 13.81 1.98 2.19
C CYS A 256 15.06 1.20 2.62
N LEU A 257 16.17 1.90 2.86
CA LEU A 257 17.42 1.28 3.31
C LEU A 257 17.29 0.70 4.72
N VAL A 258 16.51 1.32 5.62
CA VAL A 258 16.19 0.75 6.93
C VAL A 258 15.48 -0.59 6.78
N ILE A 259 14.42 -0.66 5.96
CA ILE A 259 13.73 -1.94 5.68
C ILE A 259 14.71 -2.97 5.11
N PHE A 260 15.53 -2.58 4.14
CA PHE A 260 16.53 -3.46 3.54
C PHE A 260 17.51 -4.02 4.58
N SER A 261 18.07 -3.16 5.43
CA SER A 261 19.00 -3.56 6.50
C SER A 261 18.36 -4.49 7.52
N MET A 262 17.08 -4.26 7.89
CA MET A 262 16.35 -5.13 8.82
C MET A 262 16.27 -6.59 8.32
N THR A 263 16.25 -6.81 7.01
CA THR A 263 16.14 -8.16 6.43
C THR A 263 17.36 -9.04 6.67
N PHE A 264 18.53 -8.46 6.94
CA PHE A 264 19.76 -9.19 7.28
C PHE A 264 19.85 -9.57 8.76
N ILE A 265 19.14 -8.85 9.62
CA ILE A 265 19.08 -9.13 11.06
C ILE A 265 18.18 -10.36 11.33
N LEU A 266 17.29 -10.67 10.39
CA LEU A 266 16.37 -11.80 10.44
C LEU A 266 17.05 -13.11 9.99
N LYS A 267 17.28 -14.03 10.94
CA LYS A 267 17.66 -15.41 10.61
C LYS A 267 16.50 -16.10 9.87
N PRO A 268 16.73 -16.73 8.71
CA PRO A 268 15.71 -17.56 8.06
C PRO A 268 15.25 -18.64 9.04
N ARG A 269 13.97 -18.65 9.39
CA ARG A 269 13.41 -19.77 10.16
C ARG A 269 13.31 -20.98 9.22
N PRO A 270 13.75 -22.18 9.65
CA PRO A 270 13.54 -23.39 8.88
C PRO A 270 12.03 -23.57 8.69
N VAL A 271 11.59 -23.70 7.44
CA VAL A 271 10.23 -24.13 7.13
C VAL A 271 10.14 -25.56 7.66
N LEU A 272 9.25 -25.81 8.61
CA LEU A 272 8.86 -27.19 8.92
C LEU A 272 8.20 -27.72 7.65
N ASP A 273 8.86 -28.65 6.95
CA ASP A 273 8.25 -29.37 5.86
C ASP A 273 7.03 -30.11 6.41
N SER A 274 5.83 -29.55 6.21
CA SER A 274 4.55 -30.21 6.40
C SER A 274 4.32 -31.27 5.31
N GLY A 275 5.32 -32.10 5.05
CA GLY A 275 5.42 -33.02 3.91
C GLY A 275 5.50 -34.49 4.27
N ALA A 276 5.21 -34.87 5.52
CA ALA A 276 5.18 -36.27 5.92
C ALA A 276 4.03 -36.53 6.91
N HIS A 277 2.78 -36.56 6.42
CA HIS A 277 1.70 -37.43 6.94
C HIS A 277 0.47 -37.29 6.04
N CYS A 278 0.53 -37.93 4.87
CA CYS A 278 -0.65 -38.49 4.22
C CYS A 278 -0.19 -39.74 3.44
N LYS A 279 -0.14 -40.86 4.15
CA LYS A 279 -0.37 -42.18 3.57
C LYS A 279 -1.76 -42.62 4.01
#